data_AF-A0A8T6VW98-F1
#
_entry.id   AF-A0A8T6VW98-F1
#
_cell.length_a   1.000
_cell.length_b   1.000
_cell.length_c   1.000
_cell.angle_alpha   90.00
_cell.angle_beta   90.00
_cell.angle_gamma   90.00
#
_symmetry.space_group_name_H-M   'P 1'
#
loop_
_entity.id
_entity.type
_entity.pdbx_description
1 polymer ?
#
loop_
_entity_poly.entity_id
_entity_poly.type
_entity_poly.pdbx_seq_one_letter_code
_entity_poly.pdbx_strand_id
1 'polypeptide(L)'
;DPTGALLEDTIIIRCNSTNDAPVFIDDPEIPDLHIRANETYDLDLSPFVVDVDHELGELKLITNDPRATRSTKYTLGMRLLYPLM
;
A
#
# COMPACT_ATOMS: atom_id res chain seq x y z
N ASP A 1 -50.56 14.71 1.77
CA ASP A 1 -51.99 15.12 1.83
C ASP A 1 -52.52 15.19 0.39
N PRO A 2 -53.82 15.44 0.13
CA PRO A 2 -54.36 15.54 -1.23
C PRO A 2 -53.96 16.84 -1.97
N THR A 3 -53.19 17.71 -1.33
CA THR A 3 -52.81 19.06 -1.79
C THR A 3 -51.35 19.17 -2.20
N GLY A 4 -50.57 18.09 -2.09
CA GLY A 4 -49.16 18.08 -2.49
C GLY A 4 -48.24 18.75 -1.47
N ALA A 5 -48.56 18.71 -0.17
CA ALA A 5 -47.62 19.17 0.84
C ALA A 5 -46.37 18.31 0.87
N LEU A 6 -45.24 18.98 0.64
CA LEU A 6 -43.89 18.45 0.80
C LEU A 6 -43.34 18.96 2.13
N LEU A 7 -42.79 18.04 2.91
CA LEU A 7 -42.00 18.34 4.10
C LEU A 7 -40.66 17.65 3.90
N GLU A 8 -39.60 18.45 3.90
CA GLU A 8 -38.23 17.96 3.79
C GLU A 8 -37.56 18.08 5.16
N ASP A 9 -36.69 17.12 5.46
CA ASP A 9 -35.86 17.13 6.66
C ASP A 9 -34.41 16.86 6.25
N THR A 10 -33.47 17.36 7.04
CA THR A 10 -32.04 17.19 6.81
C THR A 10 -31.45 16.36 7.92
N ILE A 11 -30.91 15.18 7.57
CA ILE A 11 -30.15 14.36 8.50
C ILE A 11 -28.65 14.49 8.25
N ILE A 12 -27.87 14.51 9.34
CA ILE A 12 -26.40 14.43 9.28
C ILE A 12 -26.00 12.97 9.42
N ILE A 13 -25.37 12.43 8.37
CA ILE A 13 -24.76 11.10 8.40
C ILE A 13 -23.26 11.26 8.68
N ARG A 14 -22.78 10.64 9.76
CA ARG A 14 -21.35 10.55 10.05
C ARG A 14 -20.88 9.13 9.77
N CYS A 15 -20.11 8.96 8.69
CA CYS A 15 -19.39 7.71 8.44
C CYS A 15 -18.10 7.73 9.26
N ASN A 16 -17.95 6.79 10.19
CA ASN A 16 -16.68 6.56 10.86
C ASN A 16 -15.94 5.49 10.06
N SER A 17 -14.83 5.85 9.40
CA SER A 17 -13.97 4.87 8.72
C SER A 17 -13.49 3.85 9.75
N THR A 18 -13.66 2.57 9.45
CA THR A 18 -13.01 1.50 10.21
C THR A 18 -11.74 1.20 9.46
N ASN A 19 -10.58 1.39 10.10
CA ASN A 19 -9.24 1.22 9.52
C ASN A 19 -9.18 0.19 8.37
N ASP A 20 -8.98 0.67 7.16
CA ASP A 20 -8.81 -0.10 5.93
C ASP A 20 -7.38 -0.65 5.85
N ALA A 21 -7.22 -1.78 5.15
CA ALA A 21 -5.90 -2.36 4.92
C ALA A 21 -5.18 -1.63 3.78
N PRO A 22 -3.83 -1.55 3.80
CA PRO A 22 -3.07 -1.05 2.67
C PRO A 22 -3.29 -1.93 1.44
N VAL A 23 -3.34 -1.33 0.26
CA VAL A 23 -3.58 -2.00 -1.02
C VAL A 23 -2.47 -1.71 -2.03
N PHE A 24 -2.23 -2.68 -2.91
CA PHE A 24 -1.44 -2.44 -4.11
C PHE A 24 -2.29 -1.71 -5.15
N ILE A 25 -1.69 -0.78 -5.87
CA ILE A 25 -2.36 -0.06 -6.96
C ILE A 25 -2.03 -0.69 -8.31
N ASP A 26 -2.98 -0.62 -9.24
CA ASP A 26 -2.83 -1.17 -10.59
C ASP A 26 -2.01 -0.26 -11.51
N ASP A 27 -1.85 1.03 -11.16
CA ASP A 27 -1.08 2.02 -11.92
C ASP A 27 -0.24 2.89 -10.96
N PRO A 28 1.10 2.78 -10.98
CA PRO A 28 1.88 1.91 -11.86
C PRO A 28 1.73 0.43 -11.51
N GLU A 29 1.69 -0.43 -12.53
CA GLU A 29 1.78 -1.88 -12.34
C GLU A 29 3.17 -2.24 -11.78
N ILE A 30 3.23 -3.23 -10.89
CA ILE A 30 4.51 -3.75 -10.38
C ILE A 30 5.18 -4.54 -11.51
N PRO A 31 6.35 -4.10 -12.01
CA PRO A 31 6.99 -4.76 -13.15
C PRO A 31 7.67 -6.06 -12.74
N ASP A 32 7.90 -6.94 -13.71
CA ASP A 32 8.84 -8.05 -13.57
C ASP A 32 10.25 -7.50 -13.23
N LEU A 33 10.84 -8.05 -12.17
CA LEU A 33 12.15 -7.62 -11.67
C LEU A 33 13.26 -8.49 -12.24
N HIS A 34 14.13 -7.89 -13.06
CA HIS A 34 15.38 -8.50 -13.50
C HIS A 34 16.55 -7.99 -12.65
N ILE A 35 17.14 -8.88 -11.86
CA ILE A 35 18.23 -8.55 -10.94
C ILE A 35 19.48 -9.37 -11.27
N ARG A 36 20.64 -8.85 -10.90
CA ARG A 36 21.92 -9.55 -11.08
C ARG A 36 22.20 -10.44 -9.88
N ALA A 37 22.63 -11.67 -10.15
CA ALA A 37 23.10 -12.57 -9.10
C ALA A 37 24.38 -12.02 -8.44
N ASN A 38 24.60 -12.34 -7.17
CA ASN A 38 25.70 -11.82 -6.33
C ASN A 38 25.75 -10.29 -6.15
N GLU A 39 24.72 -9.55 -6.58
CA GLU A 39 24.59 -8.11 -6.35
C GLU A 39 23.38 -7.84 -5.45
N THR A 40 23.51 -6.84 -4.56
CA THR A 40 22.37 -6.39 -3.75
C THR A 40 21.44 -5.53 -4.59
N TYR A 41 20.15 -5.78 -4.52
CA TYR A 41 19.11 -4.98 -5.15
C TYR A 41 18.17 -4.40 -4.10
N ASP A 42 17.97 -3.09 -4.11
CA ASP A 42 17.02 -2.41 -3.22
C ASP A 42 15.73 -2.12 -4.01
N LEU A 43 14.67 -2.89 -3.72
CA LEU A 43 13.31 -2.69 -4.24
C LEU A 43 12.58 -1.64 -3.41
N ASP A 44 11.97 -0.66 -4.08
CA ASP A 44 11.09 0.34 -3.47
C ASP A 44 9.63 0.03 -3.80
N LEU A 45 8.82 -0.28 -2.76
CA LEU A 45 7.39 -0.52 -2.91
C LEU A 45 6.53 0.73 -2.71
N SER A 46 7.13 1.85 -2.30
CA SER A 46 6.43 3.11 -2.03
C SER A 46 5.55 3.60 -3.19
N PRO A 47 5.95 3.44 -4.47
CA PRO A 47 5.11 3.86 -5.60
C PRO A 47 3.90 2.96 -5.87
N PHE A 48 3.84 1.77 -5.26
CA PHE A 48 2.89 0.71 -5.62
C PHE A 48 1.88 0.42 -4.50
N VAL A 49 2.02 1.06 -3.34
CA VAL A 49 1.17 0.82 -2.17
C VAL A 49 0.49 2.12 -1.76
N VAL A 50 -0.79 2.05 -1.47
CA VAL A 50 -1.55 3.15 -0.86
C VAL A 50 -2.32 2.63 0.35
N ASP A 51 -2.42 3.47 1.36
CA ASP A 51 -3.30 3.29 2.50
C ASP A 51 -4.07 4.60 2.67
N VAL A 52 -5.39 4.52 2.81
CA VAL A 52 -6.24 5.71 2.90
C VAL A 52 -6.24 6.30 4.31
N ASP A 53 -5.85 5.51 5.31
CA ASP A 53 -5.89 5.88 6.72
C ASP A 53 -4.50 6.24 7.28
N HIS A 54 -3.42 5.72 6.68
CA HIS A 54 -2.05 5.85 7.20
C HIS A 54 -1.04 6.36 6.17
N GLU A 55 -0.02 7.08 6.64
CA GLU A 55 1.12 7.43 5.82
C GLU A 55 2.02 6.20 5.57
N LEU A 56 2.78 6.19 4.46
CA LEU A 56 3.66 5.07 4.10
C LEU A 56 4.69 4.71 5.20
N GLY A 57 5.08 5.67 6.03
CA GLY A 57 6.03 5.46 7.13
C GLY A 57 5.46 4.68 8.31
N GLU A 58 4.13 4.57 8.38
CA GLU A 58 3.41 3.83 9.42
C GLU A 58 3.15 2.38 8.99
N LEU A 59 3.31 2.08 7.70
CA LEU A 59 3.13 0.75 7.13
C LEU A 59 4.33 -0.16 7.41
N LYS A 60 4.07 -1.45 7.56
CA LYS A 60 5.09 -2.48 7.79
C LYS A 60 5.12 -3.50 6.65
N LEU A 61 6.26 -3.58 5.97
CA LEU A 61 6.51 -4.64 5.00
C LEU A 61 6.94 -5.94 5.69
N ILE A 62 6.31 -7.05 5.32
CA ILE A 62 6.68 -8.41 5.74
C ILE A 62 6.84 -9.30 4.51
N THR A 63 7.78 -10.24 4.58
CA THR A 63 8.04 -11.22 3.51
C THR A 63 8.48 -12.53 4.14
N ASN A 64 8.17 -13.63 3.47
CA ASN A 64 8.65 -14.97 3.84
C ASN A 64 9.92 -15.38 3.09
N ASP A 65 10.47 -14.54 2.21
CA ASP A 65 11.76 -14.82 1.58
C ASP A 65 12.89 -14.62 2.60
N PRO A 66 13.61 -15.69 3.00
CA PRO A 66 14.70 -15.59 3.97
C PRO A 66 15.90 -14.79 3.46
N ARG A 67 15.98 -14.50 2.15
CA ARG A 67 17.05 -13.70 1.53
C ARG A 67 16.76 -12.21 1.57
N ALA A 68 15.52 -11.84 1.85
CA ALA A 68 15.10 -10.45 1.91
C ALA A 68 15.43 -9.84 3.27
N THR A 69 15.93 -8.61 3.24
CA THR A 69 16.18 -7.79 4.43
C THR A 69 15.54 -6.41 4.25
N ARG A 70 15.39 -5.63 5.33
CA ARG A 70 14.88 -4.27 5.23
C ARG A 70 15.92 -3.38 4.52
N SER A 71 15.49 -2.67 3.47
CA SER A 71 16.32 -1.60 2.91
C SER A 71 16.20 -0.35 3.78
N THR A 72 17.31 0.33 4.02
CA THR A 72 17.32 1.64 4.70
C THR A 72 17.20 2.80 3.71
N LYS A 73 17.16 2.52 2.41
CA LYS A 73 17.12 3.54 1.35
C LYS A 73 15.71 4.09 1.12
N TYR A 74 14.69 3.27 1.36
CA TYR A 74 13.29 3.58 1.07
C TYR A 74 12.40 3.30 2.28
N THR A 75 11.28 4.02 2.38
CA THR A 75 10.29 3.86 3.45
C THR A 75 9.71 2.44 3.45
N LEU A 76 9.26 1.98 2.28
CA LEU A 76 8.82 0.61 2.03
C LEU A 76 9.85 -0.15 1.18
N GLY A 77 11.09 -0.19 1.68
CA GLY A 77 12.21 -0.77 0.98
C GLY A 77 12.54 -2.20 1.39
N MET A 78 12.77 -3.07 0.40
CA MET A 78 13.28 -4.42 0.58
C MET A 78 14.63 -4.58 -0.13
N ARG A 79 15.61 -5.10 0.59
CA ARG A 79 16.93 -5.45 0.05
C ARG A 79 17.01 -6.94 -0.23
N LEU A 80 17.35 -7.29 -1.47
CA LEU A 80 17.47 -8.65 -1.96
C LEU A 80 18.92 -8.96 -2.33
N LEU A 81 19.35 -10.19 -2.04
CA LEU A 81 20.63 -10.74 -2.50
C LEU A 81 20.43 -12.20 -2.89
N TYR A 82 20.74 -12.53 -4.14
CA TYR A 82 20.63 -13.89 -4.67
C TYR A 82 22.00 -14.42 -5.09
N PRO A 83 22.63 -15.25 -4.25
CA PRO A 83 23.92 -15.83 -4.59
C PRO A 83 23.84 -16.82 -5.76
N LEU A 84 24.90 -16.90 -6.56
CA LEU A 84 25.08 -18.05 -7.47
C LEU A 84 25.32 -19.31 -6.63
N MET A 85 24.59 -20.39 -6.95
CA MET A 85 24.78 -21.71 -6.33
C MET A 85 26.08 -22.36 -6.74
#